data_AF-H6LHR3-F1
#
_entry.id   AF-H6LHR3-F1
#
_cell.length_a   1.000
_cell.length_b   1.000
_cell.length_c   1.000
_cell.angle_alpha   90.00
_cell.angle_beta   90.00
_cell.angle_gamma   90.00
#
_symmetry.space_group_name_H-M   'P 1'
#
loop_
_entity.id
_entity.type
_entity.pdbx_description
1 polymer ?
#
loop_
_entity_poly.entity_id
_entity_poly.type
_entity_poly.pdbx_seq_one_letter_code
_entity_poly.pdbx_strand_id
1 'polypeptide(L)'
;MDEINDLLENYNSLVKERINLEVQLYQTKYPYENFILPEIVTSNNFHQDAINIYKELGYSDHYLAGIEKRANWDSTIALTIFNNIRIKHPPRIIINELHWRDDTILHELTHISDYYNYCQKNNYLDHTFLEFLQLKDHMCVYLFSEFRAFYRCAMHSKENIEKRLEFETQQLERRLEKSIQAQQLEAYYYYSVSYAGFFCSYLSKGSTKEEVEKFIRQTDANLIHVLIKFLYPLKDKSFEELENCFPAFQKALEKFVN
;
A
#
# COMPACT_ATOMS: atom_id res chain seq x y z
N MET A 1 -41.97 -2.01 3.33
CA MET A 1 -41.08 -0.94 2.83
C MET A 1 -40.22 -0.46 3.99
N ASP A 2 -40.82 -0.31 5.17
CA ASP A 2 -40.13 -0.01 6.44
C ASP A 2 -39.05 -1.05 6.82
N GLU A 3 -39.34 -2.36 6.74
CA GLU A 3 -38.33 -3.39 7.09
C GLU A 3 -37.05 -3.37 6.24
N ILE A 4 -37.14 -3.03 4.94
CA ILE A 4 -35.96 -2.95 4.07
C ILE A 4 -35.14 -1.71 4.42
N ASN A 5 -35.81 -0.60 4.70
CA ASN A 5 -35.14 0.63 5.11
C ASN A 5 -34.43 0.45 6.45
N ASP A 6 -35.09 -0.20 7.42
CA ASP A 6 -34.49 -0.52 8.72
C ASP A 6 -33.26 -1.42 8.58
N LEU A 7 -33.31 -2.42 7.69
CA LEU A 7 -32.15 -3.28 7.42
C LEU A 7 -30.99 -2.52 6.78
N LEU A 8 -31.27 -1.61 5.84
CA LEU A 8 -30.25 -0.77 5.20
C LEU A 8 -29.61 0.20 6.21
N GLU A 9 -30.40 0.81 7.09
CA GLU A 9 -29.88 1.68 8.14
C GLU A 9 -28.99 0.92 9.13
N ASN A 10 -29.43 -0.26 9.57
CA ASN A 10 -28.63 -1.13 10.45
C ASN A 10 -27.33 -1.57 9.79
N TYR A 11 -27.38 -1.97 8.51
CA TYR A 11 -26.20 -2.32 7.74
C TYR A 11 -25.21 -1.16 7.66
N ASN A 12 -25.66 0.04 7.28
CA ASN A 12 -24.83 1.24 7.20
C ASN A 12 -24.19 1.59 8.56
N SER A 13 -24.94 1.43 9.65
CA SER A 13 -24.41 1.63 11.01
C SER A 13 -23.28 0.64 11.33
N LEU A 14 -23.46 -0.65 11.02
CA LEU A 14 -22.44 -1.69 11.24
C LEU A 14 -21.20 -1.47 10.39
N VAL A 15 -21.36 -1.04 9.13
CA VAL A 15 -20.23 -0.68 8.25
C VAL A 15 -19.43 0.47 8.85
N LYS A 16 -20.10 1.52 9.32
CA LYS A 16 -19.44 2.65 9.98
C LYS A 16 -18.72 2.25 11.28
N GLU A 17 -19.35 1.41 12.09
CA GLU A 17 -18.74 0.86 13.30
C GLU A 17 -17.48 0.06 12.97
N ARG A 18 -17.53 -0.81 11.96
CA ARG A 18 -16.39 -1.57 11.47
C ARG A 18 -15.23 -0.66 11.07
N ILE A 19 -15.48 0.38 10.27
CA ILE A 19 -14.45 1.36 9.86
C ILE A 19 -13.79 1.99 11.09
N ASN A 20 -14.60 2.46 12.03
CA ASN A 20 -14.10 3.09 13.25
C ASN A 20 -13.20 2.14 14.04
N LEU A 21 -13.60 0.88 14.18
CA LEU A 21 -12.80 -0.14 14.87
C LEU A 21 -11.50 -0.46 14.12
N GLU A 22 -11.52 -0.56 12.79
CA GLU A 22 -10.31 -0.81 11.98
C GLU A 22 -9.31 0.37 12.07
N VAL A 23 -9.80 1.61 12.08
CA VAL A 23 -8.96 2.81 12.31
C VAL A 23 -8.37 2.81 13.72
N GLN A 24 -9.17 2.54 14.75
CA GLN A 24 -8.69 2.45 16.13
C GLN A 24 -7.66 1.32 16.31
N LEU A 25 -7.88 0.19 15.63
CA LEU A 25 -6.95 -0.93 15.63
C LEU A 25 -5.62 -0.54 14.99
N TYR A 26 -5.63 0.22 13.88
CA TYR A 26 -4.43 0.77 13.27
C TYR A 26 -3.66 1.65 14.26
N GLN A 27 -4.33 2.64 14.85
CA GLN A 27 -3.73 3.58 15.81
C GLN A 27 -3.15 2.85 17.03
N THR A 28 -3.82 1.79 17.49
CA THR A 28 -3.33 0.95 18.61
C THR A 28 -2.08 0.16 18.23
N LYS A 29 -2.02 -0.37 17.00
CA LYS A 29 -0.86 -1.13 16.50
C LYS A 29 0.35 -0.21 16.23
N TYR A 30 0.11 1.02 15.81
CA TYR A 30 1.16 1.98 15.41
C TYR A 30 0.99 3.33 16.11
N PRO A 31 1.11 3.38 17.45
CA PRO A 31 0.75 4.57 18.26
C PRO A 31 1.68 5.77 18.07
N TYR A 32 2.85 5.57 17.47
CA TYR A 32 3.84 6.62 17.21
C TYR A 32 3.71 7.23 15.81
N GLU A 33 2.81 6.70 14.97
CA GLU A 33 2.56 7.23 13.64
C GLU A 33 1.49 8.32 13.71
N ASN A 34 1.89 9.57 13.46
CA ASN A 34 1.00 10.72 13.50
C ASN A 34 0.70 11.21 12.09
N PHE A 35 -0.57 11.16 11.70
CA PHE A 35 -1.02 11.62 10.39
C PHE A 35 -2.46 12.09 10.47
N ILE A 36 -2.87 12.83 9.44
CA ILE A 36 -4.24 13.31 9.32
C ILE A 36 -5.12 12.13 8.93
N LEU A 37 -6.10 11.82 9.77
CA LEU A 37 -7.04 10.74 9.50
C LEU A 37 -7.82 11.04 8.20
N PRO A 38 -7.89 10.06 7.28
CA PRO A 38 -8.68 10.20 6.07
C PRO A 38 -10.17 10.19 6.37
N GLU A 39 -10.94 10.76 5.45
CA GLU A 39 -12.35 10.37 5.30
C GLU A 39 -12.41 9.01 4.57
N ILE A 40 -13.11 8.03 5.16
CA ILE A 40 -13.27 6.69 4.58
C ILE A 40 -14.70 6.57 4.04
N VAL A 41 -14.81 6.33 2.73
CA VAL A 41 -16.06 6.26 1.98
C VAL A 41 -16.26 4.83 1.49
N THR A 42 -17.39 4.21 1.82
CA THR A 42 -17.82 2.95 1.21
C THR A 42 -18.65 3.24 -0.02
N SER A 43 -18.44 2.45 -1.07
CA SER A 43 -19.05 2.68 -2.37
C SER A 43 -19.54 1.39 -3.01
N ASN A 44 -20.78 1.46 -3.52
CA ASN A 44 -21.39 0.45 -4.38
C ASN A 44 -21.20 0.75 -5.87
N ASN A 45 -20.68 1.94 -6.22
CA ASN A 45 -20.32 2.34 -7.56
C ASN A 45 -18.87 2.84 -7.59
N PHE A 46 -17.97 1.92 -7.20
CA PHE A 46 -16.58 2.23 -6.83
C PHE A 46 -15.86 3.12 -7.85
N HIS A 47 -15.96 2.76 -9.13
CA HIS A 47 -15.32 3.50 -10.22
C HIS A 47 -15.85 4.94 -10.30
N GLN A 48 -17.17 5.12 -10.43
CA GLN A 48 -17.74 6.47 -10.60
C GLN A 48 -17.50 7.36 -9.38
N ASP A 49 -17.62 6.79 -8.17
CA ASP A 49 -17.44 7.53 -6.93
C ASP A 49 -15.97 7.91 -6.72
N ALA A 50 -15.02 7.04 -7.11
CA ALA A 50 -13.60 7.37 -7.10
C ALA A 50 -13.31 8.56 -8.02
N ILE A 51 -13.86 8.57 -9.24
CA ILE A 51 -13.69 9.69 -10.18
C ILE A 51 -14.29 10.99 -9.64
N ASN A 52 -15.45 10.91 -8.96
CA ASN A 52 -16.05 12.07 -8.31
C ASN A 52 -15.16 12.62 -7.20
N ILE A 53 -14.57 11.75 -6.37
CA ILE A 53 -13.62 12.15 -5.34
C ILE A 53 -12.40 12.85 -5.95
N TYR A 54 -11.79 12.29 -7.01
CA TYR A 54 -10.67 12.96 -7.67
C TYR A 54 -11.04 14.38 -8.16
N LYS A 55 -12.25 14.57 -8.72
CA LYS A 55 -12.71 15.90 -9.16
C LYS A 55 -12.86 16.86 -7.99
N GLU A 56 -13.48 16.41 -6.89
CA GLU A 56 -13.65 17.20 -5.67
C GLU A 56 -12.31 17.61 -5.04
N LEU A 57 -11.28 16.76 -5.16
CA LEU A 57 -9.95 17.01 -4.64
C LEU A 57 -9.05 17.82 -5.60
N GLY A 58 -9.60 18.35 -6.69
CA GLY A 58 -8.90 19.29 -7.57
C GLY A 58 -7.93 18.66 -8.57
N TYR A 59 -8.15 17.40 -8.96
CA TYR A 59 -7.38 16.78 -10.05
C TYR A 59 -7.90 17.23 -11.41
N SER A 60 -6.98 17.43 -12.37
CA SER A 60 -7.33 17.87 -13.72
C SER A 60 -7.91 16.75 -14.58
N ASP A 61 -8.78 17.10 -15.54
CA ASP A 61 -9.36 16.12 -16.48
C ASP A 61 -8.30 15.31 -17.24
N HIS A 62 -7.13 15.92 -17.52
CA HIS A 62 -6.01 15.21 -18.14
C HIS A 62 -5.47 14.09 -17.24
N TYR A 63 -5.32 14.35 -15.94
CA TYR A 63 -4.92 13.34 -14.98
C TYR A 63 -5.98 12.23 -14.87
N LEU A 64 -7.27 12.60 -14.79
CA LEU A 64 -8.38 11.65 -14.70
C LEU A 64 -8.41 10.71 -15.92
N ALA A 65 -8.26 11.26 -17.13
CA ALA A 65 -8.18 10.45 -18.35
C ALA A 65 -6.98 9.48 -18.34
N GLY A 66 -5.90 9.84 -17.64
CA GLY A 66 -4.74 8.96 -17.43
C GLY A 66 -5.00 7.86 -16.41
N ILE A 67 -5.76 8.13 -15.35
CA ILE A 67 -6.20 7.13 -14.36
C ILE A 67 -7.15 6.14 -15.02
N GLU A 68 -8.16 6.62 -15.74
CA GLU A 68 -9.15 5.80 -16.44
C GLU A 68 -8.53 4.75 -17.37
N LYS A 69 -7.41 5.08 -18.02
CA LYS A 69 -6.72 4.17 -18.94
C LYS A 69 -5.85 3.13 -18.25
N ARG A 70 -5.40 3.39 -17.02
CA ARG A 70 -4.35 2.61 -16.33
C ARG A 70 -4.89 1.82 -15.13
N ALA A 71 -5.94 2.31 -14.49
CA ALA A 71 -6.55 1.65 -13.36
C ALA A 71 -7.23 0.36 -13.80
N ASN A 72 -7.06 -0.70 -13.01
CA ASN A 72 -7.80 -1.93 -13.17
C ASN A 72 -9.04 -1.89 -12.26
N TRP A 73 -10.07 -1.17 -12.70
CA TRP A 73 -11.29 -0.93 -11.92
C TRP A 73 -11.99 -2.22 -11.47
N ASP A 74 -11.92 -3.28 -12.28
CA ASP A 74 -12.57 -4.56 -11.97
C ASP A 74 -11.93 -5.29 -10.78
N SER A 75 -10.63 -5.08 -10.53
CA SER A 75 -9.90 -5.75 -9.46
C SER A 75 -9.56 -4.86 -8.27
N THR A 76 -9.77 -3.56 -8.38
CA THR A 76 -9.40 -2.60 -7.34
C THR A 76 -10.45 -2.59 -6.24
N ILE A 77 -10.04 -2.90 -5.02
CA ILE A 77 -10.95 -3.03 -3.87
C ILE A 77 -10.97 -1.77 -3.00
N ALA A 78 -9.86 -1.03 -2.95
CA ALA A 78 -9.76 0.26 -2.28
C ALA A 78 -8.74 1.16 -2.98
N LEU A 79 -8.87 2.46 -2.75
CA LEU A 79 -7.94 3.48 -3.22
C LEU A 79 -7.82 4.60 -2.19
N THR A 80 -6.59 4.95 -1.83
CA THR A 80 -6.28 6.24 -1.21
C THR A 80 -6.14 7.32 -2.29
N ILE A 81 -6.98 8.35 -2.22
CA ILE A 81 -6.93 9.53 -3.07
C ILE A 81 -6.47 10.71 -2.21
N PHE A 82 -5.23 11.15 -2.44
CA PHE A 82 -4.65 12.27 -1.72
C PHE A 82 -5.24 13.61 -2.15
N ASN A 83 -5.23 14.59 -1.26
CA ASN A 83 -5.75 15.91 -1.57
C ASN A 83 -4.79 16.65 -2.53
N ASN A 84 -5.25 16.94 -3.75
CA ASN A 84 -4.43 17.63 -4.75
C ASN A 84 -4.48 19.16 -4.66
N ILE A 85 -5.16 19.71 -3.65
CA ILE A 85 -5.02 21.12 -3.28
C ILE A 85 -3.77 21.28 -2.42
N ARG A 86 -3.66 20.51 -1.33
CA ARG A 86 -2.44 20.40 -0.50
C ARG A 86 -2.44 19.08 0.28
N ILE A 87 -1.28 18.45 0.42
CA ILE A 87 -1.09 17.18 1.17
C ILE A 87 -1.42 17.32 2.66
N LYS A 88 -1.30 18.52 3.24
CA LYS A 88 -1.72 18.79 4.62
C LYS A 88 -3.23 18.66 4.84
N HIS A 89 -4.03 18.50 3.80
CA HIS A 89 -5.45 18.25 3.94
C HIS A 89 -5.72 16.74 3.94
N PRO A 90 -6.76 16.28 4.67
CA PRO A 90 -7.09 14.86 4.73
C PRO A 90 -7.23 14.24 3.33
N PRO A 91 -6.61 13.07 3.08
CA PRO A 91 -6.93 12.27 1.91
C PRO A 91 -8.30 11.60 2.10
N ARG A 92 -8.79 10.95 1.04
CA ARG A 92 -9.95 10.08 1.11
C ARG A 92 -9.55 8.65 0.79
N ILE A 93 -10.03 7.69 1.57
CA ILE A 93 -9.99 6.28 1.20
C ILE A 93 -11.38 5.92 0.67
N ILE A 94 -11.48 5.51 -0.59
CA ILE A 94 -12.70 4.89 -1.11
C ILE A 94 -12.54 3.38 -1.10
N ILE A 95 -13.59 2.67 -0.69
CA ILE A 95 -13.58 1.22 -0.55
C ILE A 95 -14.81 0.61 -1.24
N ASN A 96 -14.56 -0.44 -2.01
CA ASN A 96 -15.60 -1.26 -2.64
C ASN A 96 -16.30 -2.09 -1.56
N GLU A 97 -17.54 -1.70 -1.24
CA GLU A 97 -18.32 -2.23 -0.13
C GLU A 97 -18.53 -3.74 -0.20
N LEU A 98 -18.60 -4.29 -1.41
CA LEU A 98 -18.88 -5.71 -1.64
C LEU A 98 -17.66 -6.62 -1.49
N HIS A 99 -16.44 -6.08 -1.49
CA HIS A 99 -15.23 -6.88 -1.68
C HIS A 99 -14.11 -6.60 -0.66
N TRP A 100 -14.26 -5.62 0.25
CA TRP A 100 -13.18 -5.27 1.17
C TRP A 100 -12.83 -6.39 2.16
N ARG A 101 -11.54 -6.47 2.47
CA ARG A 101 -10.96 -7.44 3.40
C ARG A 101 -10.57 -6.77 4.70
N ASP A 102 -10.40 -7.54 5.77
CA ASP A 102 -10.01 -7.06 7.11
C ASP A 102 -8.67 -6.30 7.13
N ASP A 103 -7.82 -6.46 6.11
CA ASP A 103 -6.52 -5.78 5.99
C ASP A 103 -6.56 -4.52 5.11
N THR A 104 -7.72 -4.22 4.49
CA THR A 104 -7.83 -3.17 3.47
C THR A 104 -7.60 -1.78 4.06
N ILE A 105 -8.30 -1.41 5.13
CA ILE A 105 -8.08 -0.10 5.77
C ILE A 105 -6.67 0.01 6.33
N LEU A 106 -6.12 -1.07 6.88
CA LEU A 106 -4.75 -1.09 7.39
C LEU A 106 -3.71 -0.82 6.29
N HIS A 107 -3.92 -1.38 5.09
CA HIS A 107 -3.09 -1.14 3.91
C HIS A 107 -3.08 0.35 3.56
N GLU A 108 -4.26 0.92 3.34
CA GLU A 108 -4.44 2.31 2.91
C GLU A 108 -3.94 3.31 3.97
N LEU A 109 -4.21 3.06 5.26
CA LEU A 109 -3.68 3.89 6.34
C LEU A 109 -2.15 3.85 6.44
N THR A 110 -1.51 2.73 6.06
CA THR A 110 -0.04 2.66 6.00
C THR A 110 0.51 3.64 4.97
N HIS A 111 -0.11 3.73 3.79
CA HIS A 111 0.29 4.70 2.77
C HIS A 111 0.13 6.15 3.22
N ILE A 112 -1.01 6.47 3.83
CA ILE A 112 -1.26 7.82 4.34
C ILE A 112 -0.24 8.19 5.40
N SER A 113 -0.01 7.29 6.36
CA SER A 113 0.98 7.49 7.42
C SER A 113 2.37 7.76 6.86
N ASP A 114 2.84 6.91 5.94
CA ASP A 114 4.17 7.01 5.36
C ASP A 114 4.36 8.30 4.55
N TYR A 115 3.41 8.62 3.68
CA TYR A 115 3.51 9.81 2.83
C TYR A 115 3.40 11.08 3.66
N TYR A 116 2.51 11.10 4.66
CA TYR A 116 2.36 12.23 5.56
C TYR A 116 3.63 12.47 6.38
N ASN A 117 4.19 11.43 6.99
CA ASN A 117 5.42 11.53 7.78
C ASN A 117 6.61 12.03 6.94
N TYR A 118 6.77 11.47 5.73
CA TYR A 118 7.80 11.92 4.79
C TYR A 118 7.61 13.40 4.43
N CYS A 119 6.39 13.80 4.06
CA CYS A 119 6.09 15.18 3.70
C CYS A 119 6.23 16.15 4.87
N GLN A 120 5.85 15.76 6.08
CA GLN A 120 5.98 16.57 7.28
C GLN A 120 7.45 16.86 7.60
N LYS A 121 8.27 15.82 7.65
CA LYS A 121 9.69 15.94 7.98
C LYS A 121 10.47 16.77 6.96
N ASN A 122 10.12 16.63 5.68
CA ASN A 122 10.80 17.29 4.58
C ASN A 122 10.16 18.62 4.13
N ASN A 123 9.19 19.15 4.90
CA ASN A 123 8.48 20.41 4.61
C ASN A 123 7.72 20.42 3.27
N TYR A 124 7.16 19.29 2.85
CA TYR A 124 6.36 19.14 1.63
C TYR A 124 4.84 19.12 1.87
N LEU A 125 4.37 19.37 3.09
CA LEU A 125 2.93 19.36 3.41
C LEU A 125 2.10 20.40 2.63
N ASP A 126 2.71 21.49 2.18
CA ASP A 126 2.05 22.49 1.35
C ASP A 126 2.10 22.18 -0.16
N HIS A 127 2.77 21.10 -0.58
CA HIS A 127 2.69 20.61 -1.96
C HIS A 127 1.31 20.03 -2.27
N THR A 128 0.91 20.12 -3.53
CA THR A 128 -0.12 19.28 -4.14
C THR A 128 0.37 17.83 -4.24
N PHE A 129 -0.55 16.87 -4.37
CA PHE A 129 -0.15 15.48 -4.59
C PHE A 129 0.64 15.32 -5.90
N LEU A 130 0.28 16.03 -6.97
CA LEU A 130 1.02 15.97 -8.24
C LEU A 130 2.46 16.51 -8.13
N GLU A 131 2.71 17.52 -7.30
CA GLU A 131 4.08 17.99 -7.01
C GLU A 131 4.87 16.96 -6.20
N PHE A 132 4.22 16.26 -5.26
CA PHE A 132 4.86 15.16 -4.53
C PHE A 132 5.30 14.02 -5.45
N LEU A 133 4.50 13.66 -6.46
CA LEU A 133 4.87 12.64 -7.45
C LEU A 133 6.13 13.01 -8.26
N GLN A 134 6.52 14.29 -8.29
CA GLN A 134 7.69 14.78 -9.02
C GLN A 134 8.96 14.83 -8.17
N LEU A 135 8.87 14.51 -6.87
CA LEU A 135 10.04 14.49 -6.00
C LEU A 135 11.02 13.41 -6.46
N LYS A 136 12.32 13.72 -6.38
CA LYS A 136 13.40 12.82 -6.79
C LYS A 136 13.30 11.44 -6.13
N ASP A 137 12.96 11.42 -4.84
CA ASP A 137 12.92 10.19 -4.04
C ASP A 137 11.52 9.56 -3.99
N HIS A 138 10.56 10.04 -4.79
CA HIS A 138 9.17 9.54 -4.82
C HIS A 138 9.11 8.02 -4.98
N MET A 139 9.89 7.44 -5.89
CA MET A 139 9.88 5.99 -6.11
C MET A 139 10.35 5.21 -4.88
N CYS A 140 11.33 5.72 -4.13
CA CYS A 140 11.73 5.10 -2.86
C CYS A 140 10.60 5.21 -1.83
N VAL A 141 9.96 6.38 -1.72
CA VAL A 141 8.83 6.60 -0.80
C VAL A 141 7.68 5.63 -1.11
N TYR A 142 7.27 5.57 -2.38
CA TYR A 142 6.23 4.68 -2.88
C TYR A 142 6.54 3.22 -2.52
N LEU A 143 7.69 2.70 -2.94
CA LEU A 143 8.03 1.29 -2.77
C LEU A 143 8.25 0.90 -1.30
N PHE A 144 8.85 1.76 -0.46
CA PHE A 144 8.94 1.44 0.97
C PHE A 144 7.57 1.40 1.63
N SER A 145 6.65 2.26 1.20
CA SER A 145 5.29 2.25 1.70
C SER A 145 4.54 0.98 1.27
N GLU A 146 4.70 0.57 0.01
CA GLU A 146 4.19 -0.71 -0.50
C GLU A 146 4.73 -1.90 0.31
N PHE A 147 6.04 -1.95 0.51
CA PHE A 147 6.67 -2.99 1.32
C PHE A 147 6.03 -3.09 2.70
N ARG A 148 5.88 -1.96 3.40
CA ARG A 148 5.30 -1.91 4.75
C ARG A 148 3.83 -2.29 4.73
N ALA A 149 3.04 -1.79 3.79
CA ALA A 149 1.63 -2.10 3.69
C ALA A 149 1.42 -3.60 3.51
N PHE A 150 2.10 -4.23 2.54
CA PHE A 150 2.02 -5.67 2.30
C PHE A 150 2.56 -6.51 3.45
N TYR A 151 3.69 -6.13 4.05
CA TYR A 151 4.24 -6.81 5.23
C TYR A 151 3.22 -6.81 6.38
N ARG A 152 2.69 -5.64 6.74
CA ARG A 152 1.74 -5.47 7.84
C ARG A 152 0.43 -6.20 7.58
N CYS A 153 -0.12 -6.12 6.37
CA CYS A 153 -1.34 -6.84 5.99
C CYS A 153 -1.18 -8.34 6.22
N ALA A 154 -0.11 -8.94 5.69
CA ALA A 154 0.16 -10.36 5.88
C ALA A 154 0.44 -10.72 7.35
N MET A 155 1.12 -9.84 8.09
CA MET A 155 1.39 -10.05 9.52
C MET A 155 0.10 -10.16 10.33
N HIS A 156 -0.88 -9.31 10.04
CA HIS A 156 -2.15 -9.27 10.78
C HIS A 156 -3.25 -10.11 10.14
N SER A 157 -3.02 -10.68 8.96
CA SER A 157 -3.96 -11.57 8.30
C SER A 157 -4.17 -12.86 9.09
N LYS A 158 -5.43 -13.34 9.07
CA LYS A 158 -5.85 -14.65 9.59
C LYS A 158 -5.70 -15.76 8.53
N GLU A 159 -5.34 -15.42 7.30
CA GLU A 159 -5.12 -16.39 6.23
C GLU A 159 -3.97 -17.35 6.56
N ASN A 160 -4.02 -18.55 5.99
CA ASN A 160 -2.88 -19.46 6.01
C ASN A 160 -1.77 -18.85 5.13
N ILE A 161 -0.72 -18.35 5.78
CA ILE A 161 0.33 -17.58 5.13
C ILE A 161 1.19 -18.42 4.17
N GLU A 162 1.34 -19.73 4.41
CA GLU A 162 2.03 -20.66 3.50
C GLU A 162 1.26 -20.80 2.19
N LYS A 163 -0.04 -21.12 2.26
CA LYS A 163 -0.89 -21.23 1.06
C LYS A 163 -0.95 -19.92 0.29
N ARG A 164 -1.00 -18.80 1.01
CA ARG A 164 -1.00 -17.49 0.36
C ARG A 164 0.36 -17.18 -0.27
N LEU A 165 1.48 -17.62 0.31
CA LEU A 165 2.80 -17.50 -0.29
C LEU A 165 2.89 -18.28 -1.61
N GLU A 166 2.38 -19.52 -1.62
CA GLU A 166 2.33 -20.34 -2.84
C GLU A 166 1.59 -19.61 -3.96
N PHE A 167 0.42 -19.04 -3.64
CA PHE A 167 -0.36 -18.25 -4.60
C PHE A 167 0.41 -17.00 -5.08
N GLU A 168 0.93 -16.18 -4.17
CA GLU A 168 1.65 -14.95 -4.55
C GLU A 168 2.92 -15.25 -5.35
N THR A 169 3.59 -16.38 -5.10
CA THR A 169 4.75 -16.84 -5.88
C THR A 169 4.35 -17.10 -7.33
N GLN A 170 3.26 -17.85 -7.55
CA GLN A 170 2.75 -18.13 -8.90
C GLN A 170 2.27 -16.87 -9.62
N GLN A 171 1.67 -15.92 -8.89
CA GLN A 171 1.25 -14.65 -9.47
C GLN A 171 2.43 -13.73 -9.79
N LEU A 172 3.48 -13.74 -8.96
CA LEU A 172 4.67 -12.92 -9.16
C LEU A 172 5.30 -13.20 -10.52
N GLU A 173 5.61 -14.46 -10.82
CA GLU A 173 6.25 -14.85 -12.10
C GLU A 173 5.47 -14.30 -13.30
N ARG A 174 4.15 -14.53 -13.32
CA ARG A 174 3.26 -14.03 -14.38
C ARG A 174 3.24 -12.50 -14.49
N ARG A 175 3.22 -11.80 -13.35
CA ARG A 175 3.18 -10.33 -13.30
C ARG A 175 4.51 -9.72 -13.74
N LEU A 176 5.63 -10.31 -13.33
CA LEU A 176 6.97 -9.89 -13.73
C LEU A 176 7.18 -10.07 -15.24
N GLU A 177 6.82 -11.24 -15.80
CA GLU A 177 6.90 -11.48 -17.24
C GLU A 177 6.09 -10.47 -18.06
N LYS A 178 4.83 -10.22 -17.65
CA LYS A 178 3.98 -9.21 -18.30
C LYS A 178 4.58 -7.81 -18.22
N SER A 179 5.16 -7.44 -17.08
CA SER A 179 5.78 -6.13 -16.89
C SER A 179 7.01 -5.95 -17.76
N ILE A 180 7.82 -7.00 -17.93
CA ILE A 180 8.96 -7.01 -18.85
C ILE A 180 8.49 -6.86 -20.31
N GLN A 181 7.50 -7.67 -20.73
CA GLN A 181 6.95 -7.61 -22.10
C GLN A 181 6.36 -6.24 -22.43
N ALA A 182 5.70 -5.60 -21.44
CA ALA A 182 5.12 -4.28 -21.58
C ALA A 182 6.13 -3.14 -21.35
N GLN A 183 7.39 -3.43 -21.02
CA GLN A 183 8.43 -2.47 -20.65
C GLN A 183 8.00 -1.51 -19.51
N GLN A 184 7.26 -2.04 -18.53
CA GLN A 184 6.72 -1.29 -17.39
C GLN A 184 7.59 -1.49 -16.14
N LEU A 185 8.66 -0.70 -16.02
CA LEU A 185 9.63 -0.83 -14.93
C LEU A 185 9.01 -0.56 -13.54
N GLU A 186 8.14 0.44 -13.42
CA GLU A 186 7.46 0.76 -12.15
C GLU A 186 6.60 -0.40 -11.66
N ALA A 187 5.87 -1.06 -12.58
CA ALA A 187 5.09 -2.25 -12.26
C ALA A 187 5.99 -3.41 -11.83
N TYR A 188 7.12 -3.60 -12.50
CA TYR A 188 8.12 -4.61 -12.13
C TYR A 188 8.66 -4.41 -10.71
N TYR A 189 8.99 -3.16 -10.34
CA TYR A 189 9.40 -2.82 -8.98
C TYR A 189 8.29 -3.05 -7.97
N TYR A 190 7.09 -2.56 -8.25
CA TYR A 190 5.92 -2.74 -7.39
C TYR A 190 5.71 -4.22 -7.07
N TYR A 191 5.55 -5.09 -8.08
CA TYR A 191 5.28 -6.51 -7.84
C TYR A 191 6.41 -7.21 -7.07
N SER A 192 7.66 -6.85 -7.34
CA SER A 192 8.82 -7.39 -6.62
C SER A 192 8.79 -7.02 -5.14
N VAL A 193 8.48 -5.75 -4.84
CA VAL A 193 8.47 -5.20 -3.48
C VAL A 193 7.24 -5.68 -2.69
N SER A 194 6.06 -5.72 -3.31
CA SER A 194 4.85 -6.29 -2.70
C SER A 194 5.08 -7.74 -2.29
N TYR A 195 5.68 -8.55 -3.19
CA TYR A 195 6.03 -9.94 -2.86
C TYR A 195 7.07 -10.02 -1.74
N ALA A 196 8.10 -9.18 -1.75
CA ALA A 196 9.09 -9.16 -0.68
C ALA A 196 8.45 -8.81 0.68
N GLY A 197 7.50 -7.88 0.72
CA GLY A 197 6.71 -7.56 1.92
C GLY A 197 5.96 -8.78 2.45
N PHE A 198 5.25 -9.48 1.57
CA PHE A 198 4.54 -10.70 1.92
C PHE A 198 5.50 -11.81 2.41
N PHE A 199 6.61 -12.04 1.70
CA PHE A 199 7.61 -13.05 2.08
C PHE A 199 8.26 -12.74 3.43
N CYS A 200 8.55 -11.47 3.73
CA CYS A 200 9.07 -11.06 5.03
C CYS A 200 8.10 -11.36 6.17
N SER A 201 6.79 -11.25 5.91
CA SER A 201 5.76 -11.64 6.87
C SER A 201 5.72 -13.15 7.08
N TYR A 202 5.81 -13.93 6.00
CA TYR A 202 5.95 -15.39 6.06
C TYR A 202 7.15 -15.80 6.94
N LEU A 203 8.33 -15.23 6.69
CA LEU A 203 9.51 -15.47 7.52
C LEU A 203 9.30 -15.10 8.99
N SER A 204 8.54 -14.04 9.26
CA SER A 204 8.30 -13.58 10.63
C SER A 204 7.28 -14.43 11.40
N LYS A 205 6.28 -15.00 10.72
CA LYS A 205 5.22 -15.81 11.35
C LYS A 205 5.51 -17.32 11.33
N GLY A 206 6.12 -17.80 10.25
CA GLY A 206 6.21 -19.22 9.91
C GLY A 206 7.59 -19.83 10.05
N SER A 207 8.62 -19.05 10.42
CA SER A 207 10.00 -19.54 10.53
C SER A 207 10.60 -19.24 11.89
N THR A 208 11.47 -20.14 12.34
CA THR A 208 12.34 -19.94 13.50
C THR A 208 13.42 -18.90 13.22
N LYS A 209 14.01 -18.35 14.28
CA LYS A 209 15.09 -17.38 14.16
C LYS A 209 16.28 -17.96 13.38
N GLU A 210 16.62 -19.22 13.65
CA GLU A 210 17.70 -19.94 12.98
C GLU A 210 17.44 -20.12 11.47
N GLU A 211 16.20 -20.42 11.08
CA GLU A 211 15.80 -20.54 9.67
C GLU A 211 15.90 -19.19 8.94
N VAL A 212 15.45 -18.12 9.58
CA VAL A 212 15.58 -16.76 9.05
C VAL A 212 17.06 -16.39 8.90
N GLU A 213 17.88 -16.61 9.92
CA GLU A 213 19.32 -16.31 9.85
C GLU A 213 20.01 -17.12 8.74
N LYS A 214 19.63 -18.39 8.57
CA LYS A 214 20.12 -19.23 7.49
C LYS A 214 19.71 -18.67 6.14
N PHE A 215 18.45 -18.27 5.95
CA PHE A 215 17.97 -17.65 4.72
C PHE A 215 18.77 -16.38 4.39
N ILE A 216 18.88 -15.45 5.34
CA ILE A 216 19.57 -14.17 5.12
C ILE A 216 21.06 -14.35 4.79
N ARG A 217 21.72 -15.39 5.33
CA ARG A 217 23.14 -15.68 5.06
C ARG A 217 23.38 -16.47 3.77
N GLN A 218 22.34 -16.98 3.11
CA GLN A 218 22.51 -17.68 1.84
C GLN A 218 23.09 -16.74 0.78
N THR A 219 23.84 -17.35 -0.15
CA THR A 219 24.28 -16.69 -1.37
C THR A 219 23.05 -16.20 -2.14
N ASP A 220 23.18 -15.03 -2.75
CA ASP A 220 22.11 -14.42 -3.53
C ASP A 220 21.72 -15.35 -4.68
N ALA A 221 20.47 -15.79 -4.68
CA ALA A 221 19.98 -16.80 -5.62
C ALA A 221 19.36 -16.14 -6.86
N ASN A 222 18.66 -15.03 -6.62
CA ASN A 222 18.09 -14.17 -7.63
C ASN A 222 17.88 -12.78 -7.00
N LEU A 223 17.34 -11.87 -7.80
CA LEU A 223 17.17 -10.49 -7.39
C LEU A 223 16.08 -10.27 -6.33
N ILE A 224 15.04 -11.12 -6.33
CA ILE A 224 14.03 -11.12 -5.26
C ILE A 224 14.66 -11.53 -3.93
N HIS A 225 15.58 -12.50 -3.93
CA HIS A 225 16.32 -12.88 -2.72
C HIS A 225 17.19 -11.72 -2.20
N VAL A 226 17.88 -10.98 -3.10
CA VAL A 226 18.63 -9.76 -2.73
C VAL A 226 17.70 -8.72 -2.08
N LEU A 227 16.52 -8.51 -2.67
CA LEU A 227 15.53 -7.56 -2.18
C LEU A 227 15.00 -7.95 -0.79
N ILE A 228 14.68 -9.23 -0.57
CA ILE A 228 14.23 -9.73 0.74
C ILE A 228 15.33 -9.55 1.78
N LYS A 229 16.59 -9.86 1.45
CA LYS A 229 17.73 -9.66 2.36
C LYS A 229 17.93 -8.20 2.74
N PHE A 230 17.65 -7.28 1.83
CA PHE A 230 17.71 -5.85 2.08
C PHE A 230 16.52 -5.35 2.93
N LEU A 231 15.30 -5.77 2.62
CA LEU A 231 14.08 -5.25 3.25
C LEU A 231 13.74 -5.92 4.59
N TYR A 232 14.06 -7.20 4.79
CA TYR A 232 13.71 -7.92 6.01
C TYR A 232 14.26 -7.28 7.30
N PRO A 233 15.52 -6.82 7.37
CA PRO A 233 16.04 -6.10 8.53
C PRO A 233 15.32 -4.77 8.80
N LEU A 234 14.61 -4.23 7.82
CA LEU A 234 13.93 -2.94 7.85
C LEU A 234 12.42 -3.05 8.17
N LYS A 235 11.87 -4.26 8.24
CA LYS A 235 10.41 -4.51 8.31
C LYS A 235 9.67 -3.82 9.47
N ASP A 236 10.35 -3.60 10.59
CA ASP A 236 9.79 -2.99 11.82
C ASP A 236 10.22 -1.53 12.01
N LYS A 237 10.94 -0.95 11.05
CA LYS A 237 11.48 0.41 11.12
C LYS A 237 10.40 1.45 10.85
N SER A 238 10.52 2.62 11.51
CA SER A 238 9.69 3.77 11.16
C SER A 238 10.01 4.28 9.76
N PHE A 239 9.10 5.02 9.13
CA PHE A 239 9.37 5.55 7.78
C PHE A 239 10.59 6.48 7.78
N GLU A 240 10.72 7.26 8.85
CA GLU A 240 11.86 8.13 9.08
C GLU A 240 13.19 7.37 9.07
N GLU A 241 13.22 6.17 9.68
CA GLU A 241 14.40 5.32 9.66
C GLU A 241 14.69 4.76 8.26
N LEU A 242 13.65 4.45 7.48
CA LEU A 242 13.77 3.94 6.10
C LEU A 242 14.34 4.97 5.12
N GLU A 243 14.07 6.27 5.34
CA GLU A 243 14.63 7.35 4.51
C GLU A 243 16.16 7.29 4.44
N ASN A 244 16.83 6.90 5.52
CA ASN A 244 18.28 6.74 5.56
C ASN A 244 18.80 5.63 4.63
N CYS A 245 17.91 4.75 4.17
CA CYS A 245 18.23 3.64 3.28
C CYS A 245 17.95 3.96 1.80
N PHE A 246 17.37 5.12 1.46
CA PHE A 246 17.00 5.47 0.07
C PHE A 246 18.16 5.33 -0.93
N PRO A 247 19.37 5.85 -0.66
CA PRO A 247 20.47 5.70 -1.61
C PRO A 247 20.91 4.25 -1.83
N ALA A 248 20.87 3.42 -0.78
CA ALA A 248 21.21 2.01 -0.87
C ALA A 248 20.11 1.22 -1.60
N PHE A 249 18.85 1.57 -1.35
CA PHE A 249 17.69 0.96 -1.99
C PHE A 249 17.65 1.28 -3.47
N GLN A 250 17.86 2.54 -3.86
CA GLN A 250 17.96 2.97 -5.25
C GLN A 250 19.04 2.17 -6.01
N LYS A 251 20.22 1.98 -5.42
CA LYS A 251 21.28 1.13 -5.99
C LYS A 251 20.88 -0.34 -6.12
N ALA A 252 20.03 -0.85 -5.21
CA ALA A 252 19.50 -2.19 -5.30
C ALA A 252 18.50 -2.30 -6.47
N LEU A 253 17.62 -1.31 -6.65
CA LEU A 253 16.66 -1.24 -7.75
C LEU A 253 17.37 -1.13 -9.11
N GLU A 254 18.45 -0.35 -9.23
CA GLU A 254 19.23 -0.22 -10.46
C GLU A 254 19.80 -1.57 -10.97
N LYS A 255 19.98 -2.56 -10.09
CA LYS A 255 20.39 -3.93 -10.49
C LYS A 255 19.28 -4.73 -11.16
N PHE A 256 18.03 -4.27 -11.15
CA PHE A 256 16.90 -4.92 -11.83
C PHE A 256 16.88 -4.63 -13.33
N VAL A 257 17.60 -3.59 -13.76
CA VAL A 257 17.58 -3.08 -15.14
C VAL A 257 18.88 -3.40 -15.89
N ASN A 258 19.95 -3.75 -15.16
CA ASN A 258 21.25 -4.12 -15.69
C ASN A 258 21.42 -5.64 -15.76
#